data_AF-A0A7K9CZT6-F1
#
_entry.id   AF-A0A7K9CZT6-F1
#
_cell.length_a   1.000
_cell.length_b   1.000
_cell.length_c   1.000
_cell.angle_alpha   90.00
_cell.angle_beta   90.00
_cell.angle_gamma   90.00
#
_symmetry.space_group_name_H-M   'P 1'
#
loop_
_entity.id
_entity.type
_entity.pdbx_description
1 polymer ?
#
loop_
_entity_poly.entity_id
_entity_poly.type
_entity_poly.pdbx_seq_one_letter_code
_entity_poly.pdbx_strand_id
1 'polypeptide(L)'
;MSSNKASRQKPCQRCRSRPASDPPDTSTIHYEKFWLYRHCSSLQQRDRQAQKAGQLFSGLLAMNVVFLGSAFISSMIFNHVAIALADVWILLSILKVLCLCWITYYLLGTSRQPHAVLNRDSHAGPIWVRGSLMLFGSFSILLNVFQIGYSAILIHCKSKVEIVFPSIEIIFICTQAFFLCHHSKDCIQVQHNFTRCGLMLTIATNLLLWLLAVTNDTIHTEIESQLRETTSCTCPNTTICKVFQKGYILLYPFNTEYCLICCSMLYVMWKNVGRRISHHVPHVKPRFKLQGVVFGPLLGTTAVVIGICVFMMYQIQATGSAPNRQVFIMYYSYYIVLLPLMSVGAVIGTIIHALEKRELDTLKNPTRSLDVILLMGAALGQIAMCYFSIVAIVATDPSDLLNSLILSYAVLLIFQNITQNVFIIDGLHRQPFIPPDKEGETKEEQNHEAYDQRRVSMLELGEEIRKVSWSYIHSYSHLSWKRRALREISFFLVLCNIIMWIMPTFGAHPVFENGLEKSFYGYSTWFVIVNFGLPLSVFYRMHSVGGLLEVYITA
;
A
#
# COMPACT_ATOMS: atom_id res chain seq x y z
N MET A 1 67.36 12.61 -1.34
CA MET A 1 66.37 13.27 -0.45
C MET A 1 64.99 13.17 -1.10
N SER A 2 64.03 12.61 -0.35
CA SER A 2 62.55 12.64 -0.47
C SER A 2 61.91 12.36 -1.85
N SER A 3 61.35 11.17 -2.13
CA SER A 3 60.08 10.58 -1.65
C SER A 3 58.82 11.18 -2.31
N ASN A 4 58.36 10.50 -3.36
CA ASN A 4 57.02 10.59 -3.95
C ASN A 4 56.29 9.27 -3.60
N LYS A 5 55.15 9.32 -2.88
CA LYS A 5 54.29 8.15 -2.64
C LYS A 5 52.85 8.47 -3.04
N ALA A 6 52.49 8.03 -4.24
CA ALA A 6 51.11 7.78 -4.64
C ALA A 6 50.79 6.29 -4.34
N SER A 7 49.83 6.02 -3.46
CA SER A 7 49.33 4.67 -3.19
C SER A 7 48.26 4.29 -4.21
N ARG A 8 48.61 3.42 -5.15
CA ARG A 8 47.66 2.72 -6.03
C ARG A 8 46.90 1.65 -5.24
N GLN A 9 45.57 1.76 -5.18
CA GLN A 9 44.67 0.66 -4.82
C GLN A 9 44.77 -0.46 -5.86
N LYS A 10 44.96 -1.71 -5.42
CA LYS A 10 44.84 -2.92 -6.25
C LYS A 10 43.56 -3.69 -5.87
N PRO A 11 42.80 -4.24 -6.83
CA PRO A 11 41.61 -5.04 -6.55
C PRO A 11 41.99 -6.49 -6.16
N CYS A 12 41.24 -7.07 -5.23
CA CYS A 12 41.50 -8.42 -4.69
C CYS A 12 40.76 -9.47 -5.55
N GLN A 13 41.51 -10.22 -6.37
CA GLN A 13 41.04 -11.40 -7.11
C GLN A 13 41.63 -12.66 -6.48
N ARG A 14 40.84 -13.41 -5.67
CA ARG A 14 40.90 -14.88 -5.51
C ARG A 14 40.08 -15.34 -4.30
N CYS A 15 38.86 -15.81 -4.55
CA CYS A 15 38.23 -16.84 -3.74
C CYS A 15 37.73 -17.93 -4.70
N ARG A 16 38.59 -18.92 -4.98
CA ARG A 16 38.18 -20.19 -5.58
C ARG A 16 38.50 -21.30 -4.57
N SER A 17 37.48 -22.10 -4.30
CA SER A 17 37.34 -23.34 -3.51
C SER A 17 38.53 -24.31 -3.54
N ARG A 18 38.74 -25.07 -2.44
CA ARG A 18 39.15 -26.50 -2.48
C ARG A 18 38.85 -27.26 -1.16
N PRO A 19 38.66 -28.60 -1.22
CA PRO A 19 38.08 -29.44 -0.17
C PRO A 19 39.13 -30.06 0.78
N ALA A 20 38.62 -30.74 1.82
CA ALA A 20 39.33 -31.29 2.97
C ALA A 20 40.06 -32.64 2.72
N SER A 21 41.24 -32.81 3.34
CA SER A 21 41.74 -34.08 3.90
C SER A 21 43.12 -33.92 4.60
N ASP A 22 43.19 -34.41 5.85
CA ASP A 22 44.33 -34.96 6.63
C ASP A 22 45.30 -34.11 7.52
N PRO A 23 45.86 -34.69 8.63
CA PRO A 23 46.08 -34.02 9.92
C PRO A 23 47.57 -33.94 10.38
N PRO A 24 47.91 -33.80 11.69
CA PRO A 24 48.54 -32.62 12.27
C PRO A 24 50.06 -32.72 12.50
N ASP A 25 50.80 -31.62 12.32
CA ASP A 25 51.71 -31.06 13.35
C ASP A 25 52.56 -29.90 12.80
N THR A 26 53.04 -29.09 13.74
CA THR A 26 54.02 -27.98 13.63
C THR A 26 53.51 -26.60 13.22
N SER A 27 53.14 -25.85 14.28
CA SER A 27 53.41 -24.42 14.51
C SER A 27 53.83 -23.58 13.29
N THR A 28 52.87 -22.92 12.66
CA THR A 28 53.12 -21.64 11.98
C THR A 28 52.02 -20.65 12.35
N ILE A 29 52.47 -19.53 12.90
CA ILE A 29 51.69 -18.49 13.54
C ILE A 29 50.73 -17.84 12.52
N HIS A 30 49.43 -18.02 12.74
CA HIS A 30 48.37 -17.56 11.84
C HIS A 30 47.99 -16.08 12.12
N TYR A 31 48.89 -15.12 11.85
CA TYR A 31 48.63 -13.70 12.15
C TYR A 31 47.94 -12.90 11.03
N GLU A 32 48.02 -13.32 9.75
CA GLU A 32 47.50 -12.51 8.64
C GLU A 32 46.00 -12.68 8.34
N LYS A 33 45.41 -13.88 8.56
CA LYS A 33 43.96 -14.09 8.36
C LYS A 33 43.12 -13.33 9.37
N PHE A 34 43.60 -13.18 10.61
CA PHE A 34 42.86 -12.50 11.66
C PHE A 34 42.84 -10.99 11.44
N TRP A 35 43.95 -10.39 10.98
CA TRP A 35 44.01 -8.94 10.75
C TRP A 35 43.17 -8.50 9.56
N LEU A 36 43.22 -9.22 8.43
CA LEU A 36 42.39 -8.90 7.26
C LEU A 36 40.90 -9.15 7.50
N TYR A 37 40.54 -10.23 8.21
CA TYR A 37 39.16 -10.47 8.63
C TYR A 37 38.68 -9.43 9.64
N ARG A 38 39.54 -9.05 10.62
CA ARG A 38 39.25 -8.02 11.61
C ARG A 38 39.19 -6.61 11.01
N HIS A 39 39.95 -6.33 9.95
CA HIS A 39 39.91 -5.06 9.22
C HIS A 39 38.70 -4.98 8.29
N CYS A 40 38.34 -6.07 7.61
CA CYS A 40 37.08 -6.15 6.86
C CYS A 40 35.86 -6.07 7.76
N SER A 41 35.87 -6.74 8.92
CA SER A 41 34.77 -6.67 9.89
C SER A 41 34.68 -5.28 10.55
N SER A 42 35.82 -4.64 10.85
CA SER A 42 35.92 -3.25 11.30
C SER A 42 35.36 -2.25 10.29
N LEU A 43 35.73 -2.38 9.01
CA LEU A 43 35.21 -1.53 7.92
C LEU A 43 33.71 -1.75 7.74
N GLN A 44 33.25 -3.00 7.74
CA GLN A 44 31.83 -3.34 7.66
C GLN A 44 31.03 -2.85 8.88
N GLN A 45 31.64 -2.84 10.06
CA GLN A 45 31.03 -2.34 11.30
C GLN A 45 30.96 -0.81 11.33
N ARG A 46 31.99 -0.11 10.80
CA ARG A 46 31.98 1.35 10.58
C ARG A 46 30.95 1.76 9.52
N ASP A 47 30.85 1.01 8.42
CA ASP A 47 29.83 1.24 7.38
C ASP A 47 28.41 1.07 7.95
N ARG A 48 28.19 0.06 8.80
CA ARG A 48 26.91 -0.13 9.51
C ARG A 48 26.61 1.00 10.49
N GLN A 49 27.60 1.50 11.23
CA GLN A 49 27.42 2.64 12.13
C GLN A 49 27.12 3.93 11.37
N ALA A 50 27.85 4.21 10.29
CA ALA A 50 27.60 5.35 9.41
C ALA A 50 26.22 5.28 8.74
N GLN A 51 25.79 4.08 8.33
CA GLN A 51 24.44 3.82 7.82
C GLN A 51 23.36 4.14 8.86
N LYS A 52 23.52 3.63 10.11
CA LYS A 52 22.59 3.91 11.21
C LYS A 52 22.55 5.38 11.57
N ALA A 53 23.69 6.07 11.58
CA ALA A 53 23.77 7.51 11.85
C ALA A 53 23.06 8.34 10.76
N GLY A 54 23.28 8.04 9.48
CA GLY A 54 22.58 8.70 8.37
C GLY A 54 21.07 8.42 8.39
N GLN A 55 20.66 7.22 8.79
CA GLN A 55 19.27 6.87 9.02
C GLN A 55 18.65 7.71 10.16
N LEU A 56 19.33 7.80 11.31
CA LEU A 56 18.90 8.63 12.44
C LEU A 56 18.75 10.10 12.04
N PHE A 57 19.76 10.68 11.38
CA PHE A 57 19.75 12.08 10.96
C PHE A 57 18.60 12.38 10.01
N SER A 58 18.39 11.54 8.99
CA SER A 58 17.28 11.72 8.06
C SER A 58 15.91 11.60 8.75
N GLY A 59 15.79 10.72 9.76
CA GLY A 59 14.57 10.56 10.54
C GLY A 59 14.28 11.77 11.44
N LEU A 60 15.31 12.32 12.09
CA LEU A 60 15.19 13.54 12.90
C LEU A 60 14.80 14.75 12.05
N LEU A 61 15.37 14.89 10.85
CA LEU A 61 14.96 15.92 9.89
C LEU A 61 13.46 15.78 9.55
N ALA A 62 13.02 14.57 9.17
CA ALA A 62 11.62 14.31 8.83
C ALA A 62 10.69 14.64 9.99
N MET A 63 11.06 14.21 11.20
CA MET A 63 10.27 14.43 12.41
C MET A 63 10.09 15.91 12.72
N ASN A 64 11.14 16.73 12.60
CA ASN A 64 11.04 18.18 12.78
C ASN A 64 10.11 18.83 11.74
N VAL A 65 10.22 18.42 10.47
CA VAL A 65 9.32 18.90 9.40
C VAL A 65 7.87 18.53 9.69
N VAL A 66 7.61 17.28 10.09
CA VAL A 66 6.26 16.82 10.44
C VAL A 66 5.71 17.58 11.64
N PHE A 67 6.49 17.76 12.71
CA PHE A 67 6.02 18.52 13.88
C PHE A 67 5.75 19.98 13.56
N LEU A 68 6.64 20.63 12.79
CA LEU A 68 6.42 22.01 12.36
C LEU A 68 5.13 22.11 11.52
N GLY A 69 4.99 21.29 10.48
CA GLY A 69 3.79 21.32 9.63
C GLY A 69 2.51 20.97 10.38
N SER A 70 2.56 20.01 11.32
CA SER A 70 1.42 19.66 12.17
C SER A 70 1.04 20.81 13.10
N ALA A 71 2.01 21.55 13.65
CA ALA A 71 1.73 22.72 14.46
C ALA A 71 1.02 23.83 13.66
N PHE A 72 1.41 24.05 12.40
CA PHE A 72 0.71 24.95 11.48
C PHE A 72 -0.73 24.49 11.19
N ILE A 73 -0.92 23.20 10.88
CA ILE A 73 -2.25 22.63 10.60
C ILE A 73 -3.15 22.71 11.85
N SER A 74 -2.66 22.29 13.01
CA SER A 74 -3.42 22.37 14.27
C SER A 74 -3.76 23.81 14.63
N SER A 75 -2.84 24.75 14.44
CA SER A 75 -3.11 26.17 14.69
C SER A 75 -4.15 26.73 13.73
N MET A 76 -4.17 26.29 12.48
CA MET A 76 -5.20 26.66 11.51
C MET A 76 -6.59 26.12 11.91
N ILE A 77 -6.68 24.96 12.58
CA ILE A 77 -7.92 24.38 13.08
C ILE A 77 -8.41 25.07 14.36
N PHE A 78 -7.52 25.31 15.33
CA PHE A 78 -7.91 25.81 16.65
C PHE A 78 -7.88 27.34 16.77
N ASN A 79 -7.14 28.03 15.90
CA ASN A 79 -6.96 29.49 15.95
C ASN A 79 -7.00 30.11 14.55
N HIS A 80 -8.20 30.12 13.95
CA HIS A 80 -8.46 30.67 12.62
C HIS A 80 -8.09 32.16 12.43
N VAL A 81 -7.82 32.90 13.52
CA VAL A 81 -7.47 34.32 13.46
C VAL A 81 -5.98 34.54 13.23
N ALA A 82 -5.14 33.67 13.79
CA ALA A 82 -3.68 33.86 13.77
C ALA A 82 -2.99 33.20 12.56
N ILE A 83 -3.50 32.06 12.08
CA ILE A 83 -2.92 31.32 10.95
C ILE A 83 -4.03 30.99 9.95
N ALA A 84 -3.90 31.51 8.73
CA ALA A 84 -4.85 31.25 7.66
C ALA A 84 -4.51 29.95 6.91
N LEU A 85 -5.50 29.36 6.23
CA LEU A 85 -5.29 28.20 5.34
C LEU A 85 -4.23 28.48 4.25
N ALA A 86 -4.13 29.73 3.79
CA ALA A 86 -3.14 30.16 2.83
C ALA A 86 -1.69 29.97 3.35
N ASP A 87 -1.43 30.20 4.64
CA ASP A 87 -0.10 30.04 5.23
C ASP A 87 0.34 28.58 5.20
N VAL A 88 -0.58 27.67 5.52
CA VAL A 88 -0.36 26.22 5.46
C VAL A 88 -0.11 25.78 4.00
N TRP A 89 -0.86 26.31 3.04
CA TRP A 89 -0.64 26.05 1.62
C TRP A 89 0.71 26.56 1.11
N ILE A 90 1.18 27.72 1.57
CA ILE A 90 2.51 28.24 1.24
C ILE A 90 3.59 27.29 1.77
N LEU A 91 3.51 26.89 3.05
CA LEU A 91 4.45 25.94 3.65
C LEU A 91 4.50 24.63 2.86
N LEU A 92 3.34 24.04 2.58
CA LEU A 92 3.27 22.79 1.81
C LEU A 92 3.78 22.95 0.38
N SER A 93 3.59 24.11 -0.25
CA SER A 93 4.10 24.38 -1.59
C SER A 93 5.62 24.46 -1.62
N ILE A 94 6.23 25.10 -0.62
CA ILE A 94 7.68 25.13 -0.45
C ILE A 94 8.22 23.70 -0.29
N LEU A 95 7.58 22.87 0.55
CA LEU A 95 7.97 21.48 0.75
C LEU A 95 7.87 20.65 -0.55
N LYS A 96 6.77 20.79 -1.31
CA LYS A 96 6.60 20.13 -2.61
C LYS A 96 7.68 20.52 -3.61
N VAL A 97 8.01 21.81 -3.70
CA VAL A 97 9.07 22.31 -4.59
C VAL A 97 10.44 21.73 -4.20
N LEU A 98 10.76 21.67 -2.90
CA LEU A 98 11.99 21.04 -2.43
C LEU A 98 12.05 19.55 -2.79
N CYS A 99 10.93 18.82 -2.63
CA CYS A 99 10.82 17.44 -3.05
C CYS A 99 10.96 17.28 -4.58
N LEU A 100 10.32 18.14 -5.38
CA LEU A 100 10.45 18.14 -6.84
C LEU A 100 11.89 18.34 -7.29
N CYS A 101 12.59 19.31 -6.70
CA CYS A 101 14.01 19.54 -6.95
C CYS A 101 14.84 18.30 -6.64
N TRP A 102 14.59 17.65 -5.50
CA TRP A 102 15.30 16.43 -5.13
C TRP A 102 15.00 15.24 -6.04
N ILE A 103 13.72 14.97 -6.35
CA ILE A 103 13.33 13.87 -7.26
C ILE A 103 13.94 14.09 -8.64
N THR A 104 13.90 15.33 -9.15
CA THR A 104 14.49 15.68 -10.44
C THR A 104 16.01 15.47 -10.43
N TYR A 105 16.70 15.88 -9.36
CA TYR A 105 18.13 15.60 -9.20
C TYR A 105 18.44 14.11 -9.17
N TYR A 106 17.63 13.31 -8.46
CA TYR A 106 17.79 11.87 -8.41
C TYR A 106 17.62 11.25 -9.80
N LEU A 107 16.56 11.62 -10.52
CA LEU A 107 16.26 11.10 -11.85
C LEU A 107 17.34 11.48 -12.86
N LEU A 108 17.80 12.74 -12.87
CA LEU A 108 18.73 13.22 -13.88
C LEU A 108 20.19 12.90 -13.57
N GLY A 109 20.56 12.85 -12.29
CA GLY A 109 21.93 12.68 -11.81
C GLY A 109 22.17 11.31 -11.17
N THR A 110 21.61 11.08 -9.98
CA THR A 110 21.95 9.90 -9.15
C THR A 110 21.64 8.58 -9.85
N SER A 111 20.50 8.46 -10.52
CA SER A 111 20.07 7.22 -11.18
C SER A 111 20.94 6.84 -12.38
N ARG A 112 21.59 7.83 -13.02
CA ARG A 112 22.44 7.63 -14.20
C ARG A 112 23.88 7.25 -13.88
N GLN A 113 24.30 7.33 -12.61
CA GLN A 113 25.65 6.99 -12.23
C GLN A 113 25.90 5.48 -12.30
N PRO A 114 27.08 5.03 -12.78
CA PRO A 114 27.42 3.61 -12.80
C PRO A 114 27.42 3.05 -11.39
N HIS A 115 26.85 1.85 -11.21
CA HIS A 115 26.67 1.19 -9.91
C HIS A 115 25.79 1.93 -8.89
N ALA A 116 24.99 2.93 -9.31
CA ALA A 116 24.03 3.60 -8.43
C ALA A 116 22.99 2.63 -7.84
N VAL A 117 22.55 1.66 -8.65
CA VAL A 117 21.62 0.60 -8.28
C VAL A 117 22.33 -0.74 -8.49
N LEU A 118 22.84 -1.33 -7.41
CA LEU A 118 23.56 -2.61 -7.49
C LEU A 118 22.58 -3.79 -7.54
N ASN A 119 21.52 -3.73 -6.73
CA ASN A 119 20.52 -4.79 -6.59
C ASN A 119 19.11 -4.20 -6.64
N ARG A 120 18.14 -5.04 -7.02
CA ARG A 120 16.71 -4.71 -6.94
C ARG A 120 16.01 -5.64 -5.95
N ASP A 121 15.22 -5.05 -5.06
CA ASP A 121 14.42 -5.81 -4.11
C ASP A 121 13.19 -6.41 -4.83
N SER A 122 13.10 -7.73 -4.89
CA SER A 122 12.00 -8.45 -5.55
C SER A 122 10.66 -8.23 -4.84
N HIS A 123 10.69 -8.03 -3.51
CA HIS A 123 9.51 -7.82 -2.68
C HIS A 123 9.06 -6.34 -2.63
N ALA A 124 9.91 -5.39 -3.03
CA ALA A 124 9.55 -3.97 -3.03
C ALA A 124 8.68 -3.58 -4.23
N GLY A 125 7.61 -2.84 -3.99
CA GLY A 125 6.72 -2.32 -5.03
C GLY A 125 6.20 -3.41 -5.98
N PRO A 126 5.41 -4.38 -5.47
CA PRO A 126 4.76 -5.38 -6.31
C PRO A 126 3.83 -4.72 -7.33
N ILE A 127 3.45 -5.47 -8.36
CA ILE A 127 2.72 -4.95 -9.53
C ILE A 127 1.40 -4.29 -9.10
N TRP A 128 0.68 -4.89 -8.15
CA TRP A 128 -0.58 -4.32 -7.66
C TRP A 128 -0.39 -2.98 -6.94
N VAL A 129 0.66 -2.81 -6.13
CA VAL A 129 0.95 -1.52 -5.46
C VAL A 129 1.26 -0.41 -6.49
N ARG A 130 2.00 -0.74 -7.55
CA ARG A 130 2.29 0.21 -8.64
C ARG A 130 1.04 0.55 -9.45
N GLY A 131 0.17 -0.44 -9.68
CA GLY A 131 -1.14 -0.24 -10.31
C GLY A 131 -2.02 0.72 -9.49
N SER A 132 -2.13 0.49 -8.19
CA SER A 132 -2.87 1.37 -7.28
C SER A 132 -2.27 2.78 -7.22
N LEU A 133 -0.94 2.91 -7.15
CA LEU A 133 -0.26 4.21 -7.21
C LEU A 133 -0.68 5.02 -8.45
N MET A 134 -0.73 4.37 -9.62
CA MET A 134 -1.14 5.02 -10.86
C MET A 134 -2.63 5.35 -10.90
N LEU A 135 -3.48 4.47 -10.38
CA LEU A 135 -4.92 4.67 -10.28
C LEU A 135 -5.24 5.88 -9.38
N PHE A 136 -4.78 5.85 -8.14
CA PHE A 136 -5.01 6.92 -7.17
C PHE A 136 -4.34 8.22 -7.62
N GLY A 137 -3.10 8.17 -8.14
CA GLY A 137 -2.43 9.36 -8.66
C GLY A 137 -3.19 10.03 -9.81
N SER A 138 -3.77 9.24 -10.73
CA SER A 138 -4.57 9.77 -11.84
C SER A 138 -5.85 10.45 -11.36
N PHE A 139 -6.57 9.83 -10.41
CA PHE A 139 -7.76 10.44 -9.82
C PHE A 139 -7.44 11.64 -8.93
N SER A 140 -6.29 11.69 -8.27
CA SER A 140 -5.81 12.87 -7.54
C SER A 140 -5.48 14.04 -8.47
N ILE A 141 -4.90 13.77 -9.64
CA ILE A 141 -4.73 14.80 -10.68
C ILE A 141 -6.10 15.32 -11.13
N LEU A 142 -7.04 14.41 -11.39
CA LEU A 142 -8.41 14.79 -11.75
C LEU A 142 -9.07 15.63 -10.66
N LEU A 143 -8.96 15.26 -9.39
CA LEU A 143 -9.46 16.03 -8.25
C LEU A 143 -8.91 17.47 -8.27
N ASN A 144 -7.60 17.65 -8.48
CA ASN A 144 -6.99 18.98 -8.55
C ASN A 144 -7.48 19.77 -9.77
N VAL A 145 -7.74 19.12 -10.92
CA VAL A 145 -8.38 19.76 -12.09
C VAL A 145 -9.80 20.23 -11.75
N PHE A 146 -10.57 19.42 -11.03
CA PHE A 146 -11.91 19.80 -10.57
C PHE A 146 -11.86 20.98 -9.60
N GLN A 147 -10.87 21.00 -8.69
CA GLN A 147 -10.65 22.12 -7.77
C GLN A 147 -10.28 23.41 -8.52
N ILE A 148 -9.39 23.33 -9.52
CA ILE A 148 -9.05 24.48 -10.37
C ILE A 148 -10.29 24.98 -11.13
N GLY A 149 -11.08 24.06 -11.70
CA GLY A 149 -12.32 24.39 -12.41
C GLY A 149 -13.34 25.09 -11.50
N TYR A 150 -13.52 24.60 -10.28
CA TYR A 150 -14.36 25.23 -9.26
C TYR A 150 -13.88 26.65 -8.93
N SER A 151 -12.59 26.82 -8.58
CA SER A 151 -12.04 28.14 -8.25
C SER A 151 -12.01 29.11 -9.43
N ALA A 152 -11.83 28.62 -10.66
CA ALA A 152 -11.83 29.44 -11.87
C ALA A 152 -13.24 29.97 -12.23
N ILE A 153 -14.30 29.19 -11.99
CA ILE A 153 -15.68 29.66 -12.19
C ILE A 153 -16.06 30.72 -11.16
N LEU A 154 -15.55 30.58 -9.93
CA LEU A 154 -15.78 31.52 -8.83
C LEU A 154 -14.67 32.59 -8.71
N ILE A 155 -14.00 32.94 -9.81
CA ILE A 155 -12.85 33.86 -9.79
C ILE A 155 -13.16 35.27 -9.27
N HIS A 156 -14.42 35.70 -9.33
CA HIS A 156 -14.87 36.97 -8.75
C HIS A 156 -15.01 36.92 -7.22
N CYS A 157 -15.09 35.72 -6.66
CA CYS A 157 -15.27 35.46 -5.23
C CYS A 157 -14.01 34.92 -4.54
N LYS A 158 -13.10 34.33 -5.31
CA LYS A 158 -11.91 33.62 -4.79
C LYS A 158 -10.61 34.29 -5.21
N SER A 159 -9.58 34.08 -4.40
CA SER A 159 -8.24 34.60 -4.69
C SER A 159 -7.59 33.82 -5.83
N LYS A 160 -6.89 34.51 -6.74
CA LYS A 160 -6.12 33.86 -7.82
C LYS A 160 -5.04 32.90 -7.29
N VAL A 161 -4.61 33.09 -6.04
CA VAL A 161 -3.62 32.23 -5.38
C VAL A 161 -4.16 30.81 -5.18
N GLU A 162 -5.48 30.62 -5.08
CA GLU A 162 -6.11 29.30 -4.93
C GLU A 162 -5.94 28.38 -6.15
N ILE A 163 -5.60 28.94 -7.32
CA ILE A 163 -5.33 28.18 -8.56
C ILE A 163 -3.88 27.68 -8.60
N VAL A 164 -2.96 28.43 -7.97
CA VAL A 164 -1.53 28.13 -7.99
C VAL A 164 -1.23 26.87 -7.18
N PHE A 165 -1.86 26.69 -6.01
CA PHE A 165 -1.57 25.57 -5.12
C PHE A 165 -1.94 24.19 -5.71
N PRO A 166 -3.13 23.98 -6.30
CA PRO A 166 -3.46 22.74 -7.00
C PRO A 166 -2.58 22.50 -8.24
N SER A 167 -2.13 23.57 -8.90
CA SER A 167 -1.23 23.45 -10.06
C SER A 167 0.14 22.88 -9.66
N ILE A 168 0.70 23.33 -8.53
CA ILE A 168 1.94 22.75 -7.97
C ILE A 168 1.71 21.31 -7.54
N GLU A 169 0.54 20.99 -6.97
CA GLU A 169 0.17 19.63 -6.58
C GLU A 169 0.14 18.67 -7.77
N ILE A 170 -0.43 19.08 -8.91
CA ILE A 170 -0.43 18.26 -10.14
C ILE A 170 1.01 17.93 -10.59
N ILE A 171 1.91 18.92 -10.60
CA ILE A 171 3.32 18.70 -10.99
C ILE A 171 4.00 17.74 -10.00
N PHE A 172 3.74 17.91 -8.70
CA PHE A 172 4.25 17.05 -7.64
C PHE A 172 3.79 15.60 -7.81
N ILE A 173 2.48 15.36 -7.95
CA ILE A 173 1.89 14.03 -8.12
C ILE A 173 2.45 13.35 -9.38
N CYS A 174 2.46 14.04 -10.53
CA CYS A 174 2.98 13.50 -11.79
C CYS A 174 4.44 13.02 -11.66
N THR A 175 5.29 13.88 -11.11
CA THR A 175 6.74 13.60 -10.96
C THR A 175 6.99 12.49 -9.94
N GLN A 176 6.26 12.50 -8.81
CA GLN A 176 6.39 11.51 -7.76
C GLN A 176 5.87 10.13 -8.20
N ALA A 177 4.71 10.07 -8.86
CA ALA A 177 4.14 8.82 -9.36
C ALA A 177 5.08 8.16 -10.38
N PHE A 178 5.66 8.96 -11.28
CA PHE A 178 6.68 8.49 -12.23
C PHE A 178 7.90 7.92 -11.51
N PHE A 179 8.46 8.68 -10.55
CA PHE A 179 9.61 8.24 -9.76
C PHE A 179 9.35 6.92 -9.04
N LEU A 180 8.23 6.81 -8.31
CA LEU A 180 7.90 5.62 -7.54
C LEU A 180 7.62 4.41 -8.43
N CYS A 181 6.93 4.58 -9.55
CA CYS A 181 6.63 3.44 -10.42
C CYS A 181 7.89 2.77 -11.01
N HIS A 182 8.85 3.58 -11.43
CA HIS A 182 10.08 3.09 -12.06
C HIS A 182 11.13 2.66 -11.03
N HIS A 183 11.31 3.44 -9.95
CA HIS A 183 12.45 3.31 -9.05
C HIS A 183 12.13 2.66 -7.69
N SER A 184 10.89 2.21 -7.43
CA SER A 184 10.52 1.61 -6.13
C SER A 184 11.36 0.40 -5.70
N LYS A 185 12.01 -0.27 -6.65
CA LYS A 185 12.79 -1.50 -6.42
C LYS A 185 14.27 -1.25 -6.18
N ASP A 186 14.74 -0.03 -6.40
CA ASP A 186 16.17 0.25 -6.49
C ASP A 186 16.83 0.26 -5.10
N CYS A 187 17.84 -0.57 -4.88
CA CYS A 187 18.70 -0.52 -3.69
C CYS A 187 19.87 0.45 -3.92
N ILE A 188 19.64 1.73 -3.63
CA ILE A 188 20.58 2.82 -3.90
C ILE A 188 21.88 2.67 -3.09
N GLN A 189 23.03 2.66 -3.76
CA GLN A 189 24.37 2.53 -3.14
C GLN A 189 25.19 3.83 -3.19
N VAL A 190 24.68 4.88 -3.84
CA VAL A 190 25.39 6.14 -4.05
C VAL A 190 24.69 7.27 -3.29
N GLN A 191 25.47 8.19 -2.72
CA GLN A 191 24.97 9.35 -1.96
C GLN A 191 23.89 8.98 -0.93
N HIS A 192 24.20 8.05 -0.02
CA HIS A 192 23.23 7.53 0.95
C HIS A 192 22.54 8.61 1.78
N ASN A 193 23.30 9.57 2.33
CA ASN A 193 22.76 10.58 3.23
C ASN A 193 21.81 11.54 2.51
N PHE A 194 22.20 12.02 1.33
CA PHE A 194 21.37 12.91 0.51
C PHE A 194 20.08 12.22 0.06
N THR A 195 20.18 10.97 -0.41
CA THR A 195 19.03 10.16 -0.82
C THR A 195 18.09 9.89 0.36
N ARG A 196 18.64 9.57 1.54
CA ARG A 196 17.83 9.34 2.76
C ARG A 196 17.08 10.60 3.18
N CYS A 197 17.74 11.76 3.17
CA CYS A 197 17.10 13.03 3.51
C CYS A 197 15.97 13.38 2.53
N GLY A 198 16.19 13.24 1.22
CA GLY A 198 15.15 13.55 0.25
C GLY A 198 13.96 12.58 0.28
N LEU A 199 14.20 11.27 0.48
CA LEU A 199 13.14 10.30 0.71
C LEU A 199 12.33 10.65 1.97
N MET A 200 13.00 10.99 3.07
CA MET A 200 12.35 11.36 4.33
C MET A 200 11.60 12.68 4.26
N LEU A 201 12.14 13.69 3.57
CA LEU A 201 11.44 14.95 3.29
C LEU A 201 10.17 14.69 2.47
N THR A 202 10.24 13.79 1.49
CA THR A 202 9.09 13.40 0.68
C THR A 202 8.05 12.65 1.53
N ILE A 203 8.46 11.73 2.41
CA ILE A 203 7.55 11.09 3.37
C ILE A 203 6.87 12.14 4.27
N ALA A 204 7.65 13.05 4.86
CA ALA A 204 7.11 14.11 5.72
C ALA A 204 6.09 14.98 4.96
N THR A 205 6.38 15.33 3.71
CA THR A 205 5.47 16.13 2.87
C THR A 205 4.15 15.38 2.58
N ASN A 206 4.21 14.09 2.25
CA ASN A 206 2.99 13.29 2.03
C ASN A 206 2.18 13.10 3.32
N LEU A 207 2.84 12.91 4.46
CA LEU A 207 2.16 12.83 5.76
C LEU A 207 1.45 14.14 6.12
N LEU A 208 2.07 15.29 5.83
CA LEU A 208 1.45 16.59 6.06
C LEU A 208 0.31 16.89 5.08
N LEU A 209 0.45 16.50 3.81
CA LEU A 209 -0.63 16.58 2.82
C LEU A 209 -1.83 15.73 3.23
N TRP A 210 -1.56 14.50 3.68
CA TRP A 210 -2.57 13.61 4.22
C TRP A 210 -3.22 14.20 5.48
N LEU A 211 -2.44 14.69 6.43
CA LEU A 211 -2.96 15.31 7.66
C LEU A 211 -3.85 16.52 7.35
N LEU A 212 -3.43 17.38 6.42
CA LEU A 212 -4.25 18.52 5.98
C LEU A 212 -5.54 18.04 5.33
N ALA A 213 -5.51 17.04 4.45
CA ALA A 213 -6.71 16.49 3.85
C ALA A 213 -7.65 15.86 4.92
N VAL A 214 -7.12 15.12 5.89
CA VAL A 214 -7.95 14.53 6.94
C VAL A 214 -8.64 15.58 7.82
N THR A 215 -7.99 16.73 8.02
CA THR A 215 -8.45 17.74 8.97
C THR A 215 -9.21 18.91 8.35
N ASN A 216 -8.99 19.20 7.08
CA ASN A 216 -9.53 20.39 6.44
C ASN A 216 -10.90 20.13 5.79
N ASP A 217 -11.95 20.52 6.51
CA ASP A 217 -13.34 20.43 6.06
C ASP A 217 -13.84 21.68 5.31
N THR A 218 -13.04 22.75 5.22
CA THR A 218 -13.46 24.07 4.67
C THR A 218 -14.13 23.99 3.31
N ILE A 219 -13.52 23.31 2.33
CA ILE A 219 -14.07 23.20 0.97
C ILE A 219 -15.36 22.35 0.97
N HIS A 220 -15.44 21.31 1.79
CA HIS A 220 -16.65 20.50 1.90
C HIS A 220 -17.82 21.30 2.47
N THR A 221 -17.57 22.05 3.55
CA THR A 221 -18.57 22.92 4.16
C THR A 221 -19.00 24.05 3.23
N GLU A 222 -18.05 24.64 2.49
CA GLU A 222 -18.33 25.66 1.47
C GLU A 222 -19.27 25.10 0.40
N ILE A 223 -18.95 23.93 -0.16
CA ILE A 223 -19.78 23.29 -1.18
C ILE A 223 -21.16 22.92 -0.61
N GLU A 224 -21.25 22.34 0.59
CA GLU A 224 -22.55 22.04 1.23
C GLU A 224 -23.40 23.30 1.42
N SER A 225 -22.80 24.42 1.83
CA SER A 225 -23.51 25.69 2.03
C SER A 225 -24.01 26.30 0.72
N GLN A 226 -23.24 26.16 -0.36
CA GLN A 226 -23.60 26.61 -1.71
C GLN A 226 -24.75 25.76 -2.28
N LEU A 227 -24.74 24.44 -2.06
CA LEU A 227 -25.85 23.57 -2.44
C LEU A 227 -27.15 23.88 -1.68
N ARG A 228 -27.07 24.52 -0.50
CA ARG A 228 -28.22 24.97 0.30
C ARG A 228 -28.63 26.42 0.04
N GLU A 229 -27.97 27.10 -0.92
CA GLU A 229 -28.23 28.49 -1.32
C GLU A 229 -28.09 29.52 -0.17
N THR A 230 -27.27 29.23 0.85
CA THR A 230 -27.14 30.10 2.04
C THR A 230 -26.02 31.14 1.94
N THR A 231 -25.47 31.40 0.75
CA THR A 231 -24.24 32.19 0.57
C THR A 231 -24.37 33.28 -0.51
N SER A 232 -23.58 34.35 -0.38
CA SER A 232 -23.65 35.55 -1.22
C SER A 232 -23.00 35.41 -2.61
N CYS A 233 -22.13 34.42 -2.81
CA CYS A 233 -21.49 34.16 -4.09
C CYS A 233 -22.27 33.11 -4.88
N THR A 234 -22.91 33.52 -5.96
CA THR A 234 -23.75 32.66 -6.80
C THR A 234 -22.97 32.08 -7.98
N CYS A 235 -23.20 30.81 -8.28
CA CYS A 235 -22.57 30.14 -9.42
C CYS A 235 -23.20 30.59 -10.76
N PRO A 236 -22.44 31.23 -11.67
CA PRO A 236 -23.00 31.81 -12.90
C PRO A 236 -23.44 30.75 -13.93
N ASN A 237 -22.86 29.54 -13.90
CA ASN A 237 -23.30 28.40 -14.70
C ASN A 237 -23.62 27.22 -13.77
N THR A 238 -24.89 27.10 -13.41
CA THR A 238 -25.36 26.16 -12.37
C THR A 238 -25.05 24.71 -12.71
N THR A 239 -25.04 24.32 -13.99
CA THR A 239 -24.73 22.94 -14.39
C THR A 239 -23.24 22.63 -14.23
N ILE A 240 -22.35 23.47 -14.79
CA ILE A 240 -20.91 23.22 -14.77
C ILE A 240 -20.35 23.35 -13.34
N CYS A 241 -20.81 24.34 -12.58
CA CYS A 241 -20.42 24.50 -11.17
C CYS A 241 -20.83 23.28 -10.32
N LYS A 242 -22.05 22.76 -10.50
CA LYS A 242 -22.50 21.53 -9.81
C LYS A 242 -21.65 20.31 -10.18
N VAL A 243 -21.24 20.17 -11.44
CA VAL A 243 -20.34 19.08 -11.87
C VAL A 243 -19.00 19.18 -11.15
N PHE A 244 -18.40 20.38 -11.05
CA PHE A 244 -17.14 20.56 -10.35
C PHE A 244 -17.26 20.29 -8.84
N GLN A 245 -18.32 20.78 -8.20
CA GLN A 245 -18.59 20.56 -6.78
C GLN A 245 -18.77 19.07 -6.45
N LYS A 246 -19.67 18.38 -7.17
CA LYS A 246 -19.95 16.96 -6.95
C LYS A 246 -18.74 16.10 -7.29
N GLY A 247 -18.03 16.41 -8.37
CA GLY A 247 -16.81 15.69 -8.76
C GLY A 247 -15.69 15.85 -7.74
N TYR A 248 -15.52 17.03 -7.14
CA TYR A 248 -14.56 17.23 -6.06
C TYR A 248 -14.89 16.35 -4.84
N ILE A 249 -16.14 16.38 -4.36
CA ILE A 249 -16.58 15.57 -3.21
C ILE A 249 -16.38 14.08 -3.48
N LEU A 250 -16.72 13.61 -4.69
CA LEU A 250 -16.63 12.21 -5.08
C LEU A 250 -15.17 11.71 -5.13
N LEU A 251 -14.25 12.53 -5.66
CA LEU A 251 -12.85 12.17 -5.88
C LEU A 251 -11.94 12.49 -4.71
N TYR A 252 -12.44 13.19 -3.69
CA TYR A 252 -11.65 13.64 -2.54
C TYR A 252 -10.83 12.52 -1.86
N PRO A 253 -11.39 11.32 -1.59
CA PRO A 253 -10.67 10.26 -0.89
C PRO A 253 -9.51 9.67 -1.71
N PHE A 254 -9.45 9.87 -3.03
CA PHE A 254 -8.35 9.34 -3.84
C PHE A 254 -7.01 10.02 -3.52
N ASN A 255 -7.04 11.30 -3.11
CA ASN A 255 -5.83 12.01 -2.73
C ASN A 255 -5.27 11.55 -1.39
N THR A 256 -6.15 11.27 -0.42
CA THR A 256 -5.72 10.73 0.88
C THR A 256 -5.10 9.34 0.72
N GLU A 257 -5.69 8.48 -0.13
CA GLU A 257 -5.13 7.18 -0.50
C GLU A 257 -3.76 7.29 -1.18
N TYR A 258 -3.64 8.18 -2.16
CA TYR A 258 -2.39 8.40 -2.87
C TYR A 258 -1.24 8.74 -1.92
N CYS A 259 -1.48 9.63 -0.95
CA CYS A 259 -0.48 10.00 0.04
C CYS A 259 -0.03 8.80 0.90
N LEU A 260 -0.96 7.96 1.37
CA LEU A 260 -0.63 6.78 2.18
C LEU A 260 0.19 5.74 1.38
N ILE A 261 -0.19 5.48 0.13
CA ILE A 261 0.55 4.58 -0.75
C ILE A 261 1.96 5.11 -0.98
N CYS A 262 2.10 6.40 -1.28
CA CYS A 262 3.40 7.05 -1.45
C CYS A 262 4.26 6.93 -0.18
N CYS A 263 3.71 7.21 1.00
CA CYS A 263 4.40 7.03 2.28
C CYS A 263 4.93 5.60 2.46
N SER A 264 4.09 4.59 2.17
CA SER A 264 4.49 3.18 2.31
C SER A 264 5.64 2.82 1.36
N MET A 265 5.55 3.21 0.09
CA MET A 265 6.57 2.91 -0.92
C MET A 265 7.88 3.64 -0.64
N LEU A 266 7.82 4.93 -0.30
CA LEU A 266 8.99 5.73 0.06
C LEU A 266 9.69 5.19 1.30
N TYR A 267 8.94 4.70 2.29
CA TYR A 267 9.51 4.09 3.48
C TYR A 267 10.29 2.80 3.15
N VAL A 268 9.73 1.94 2.29
CA VAL A 268 10.41 0.74 1.79
C VAL A 268 11.68 1.12 1.03
N MET A 269 11.61 2.13 0.13
CA MET A 269 12.78 2.63 -0.59
C MET A 269 13.85 3.16 0.38
N TRP A 270 13.47 3.92 1.40
CA TRP A 270 14.38 4.46 2.41
C TRP A 270 15.08 3.36 3.21
N LYS A 271 14.36 2.30 3.60
CA LYS A 271 14.94 1.11 4.22
C LYS A 271 15.90 0.36 3.28
N ASN A 272 15.67 0.42 1.98
CA ASN A 272 16.51 -0.21 0.96
C ASN A 272 17.78 0.59 0.62
N VAL A 273 17.92 1.85 1.03
CA VAL A 273 19.14 2.64 0.79
C VAL A 273 20.34 2.07 1.55
N GLY A 274 21.38 1.69 0.80
CA GLY A 274 22.61 1.08 1.32
C GLY A 274 22.45 -0.39 1.73
N ARG A 275 21.32 -1.04 1.41
CA ARG A 275 21.11 -2.47 1.69
C ARG A 275 21.85 -3.32 0.65
N ARG A 276 22.58 -4.33 1.11
CA ARG A 276 23.19 -5.36 0.25
C ARG A 276 22.39 -6.66 0.41
N ILE A 277 21.86 -7.19 -0.68
CA ILE A 277 21.09 -8.44 -0.72
C ILE A 277 22.08 -9.58 -1.04
N SER A 278 22.13 -10.62 -0.22
CA SER A 278 22.91 -11.83 -0.54
C SER A 278 22.12 -12.70 -1.51
N HIS A 279 22.69 -12.99 -2.68
CA HIS A 279 22.11 -13.84 -3.72
C HIS A 279 22.15 -15.33 -3.34
N HIS A 280 21.41 -15.81 -2.34
CA HIS A 280 21.45 -17.22 -1.95
C HIS A 280 20.09 -17.93 -1.84
N VAL A 281 19.03 -17.42 -2.48
CA VAL A 281 17.80 -18.21 -2.65
C VAL A 281 17.27 -18.03 -4.07
N PRO A 282 17.22 -19.09 -4.90
CA PRO A 282 16.49 -19.05 -6.16
C PRO A 282 15.00 -18.86 -5.83
N HIS A 283 14.49 -17.66 -6.10
CA HIS A 283 13.05 -17.41 -6.05
C HIS A 283 12.42 -18.10 -7.25
N VAL A 284 11.93 -19.32 -7.06
CA VAL A 284 10.88 -19.86 -7.93
C VAL A 284 9.75 -18.83 -7.89
N LYS A 285 9.41 -18.23 -9.04
CA LYS A 285 8.21 -17.40 -9.15
C LYS A 285 7.02 -18.35 -9.28
N PRO A 286 6.25 -18.60 -8.21
CA PRO A 286 5.08 -19.44 -8.36
C PRO A 286 4.10 -18.74 -9.31
N ARG A 287 3.66 -19.46 -10.35
CA ARG A 287 2.74 -18.92 -11.35
C ARG A 287 1.32 -19.01 -10.81
N PHE A 288 0.58 -17.91 -10.94
CA PHE A 288 -0.86 -17.89 -10.67
C PHE A 288 -1.56 -18.87 -11.61
N LYS A 289 -2.22 -19.88 -11.05
CA LYS A 289 -3.03 -20.87 -11.78
C LYS A 289 -4.41 -20.94 -11.15
N LEU A 290 -5.45 -20.70 -11.94
CA LEU A 290 -6.86 -20.85 -11.56
C LEU A 290 -7.37 -22.30 -11.65
N GLN A 291 -6.51 -23.23 -12.10
CA GLN A 291 -6.90 -24.61 -12.37
C GLN A 291 -7.26 -25.36 -11.09
N GLY A 292 -8.55 -25.72 -10.98
CA GLY A 292 -9.10 -26.59 -9.94
C GLY A 292 -9.82 -25.91 -8.78
N VAL A 293 -10.06 -24.60 -8.89
CA VAL A 293 -10.76 -23.77 -7.91
C VAL A 293 -12.09 -23.32 -8.55
N VAL A 294 -13.24 -23.70 -8.00
CA VAL A 294 -14.56 -23.45 -8.61
C VAL A 294 -15.51 -22.72 -7.68
N PHE A 295 -15.63 -23.15 -6.42
CA PHE A 295 -16.63 -22.63 -5.49
C PHE A 295 -16.29 -21.23 -4.98
N GLY A 296 -15.02 -21.00 -4.63
CA GLY A 296 -14.52 -19.72 -4.16
C GLY A 296 -14.67 -18.60 -5.20
N PRO A 297 -14.19 -18.78 -6.44
CA PRO A 297 -14.43 -17.86 -7.54
C PRO A 297 -15.92 -17.61 -7.78
N LEU A 298 -16.75 -18.65 -7.83
CA LEU A 298 -18.19 -18.49 -8.08
C LEU A 298 -18.87 -17.64 -7.01
N LEU A 299 -18.64 -17.98 -5.73
CA LEU A 299 -19.22 -17.26 -4.60
C LEU A 299 -18.68 -15.82 -4.52
N GLY A 300 -17.37 -15.63 -4.74
CA GLY A 300 -16.73 -14.32 -4.72
C GLY A 300 -17.19 -13.44 -5.87
N THR A 301 -17.34 -13.97 -7.08
CA THR A 301 -17.87 -13.22 -8.23
C THR A 301 -19.32 -12.84 -8.00
N THR A 302 -20.12 -13.73 -7.40
CA THR A 302 -21.50 -13.41 -7.01
C THR A 302 -21.53 -12.26 -6.00
N ALA A 303 -20.68 -12.29 -4.97
CA ALA A 303 -20.55 -11.21 -4.00
C ALA A 303 -20.13 -9.89 -4.67
N VAL A 304 -19.16 -9.92 -5.60
CA VAL A 304 -18.73 -8.74 -6.36
C VAL A 304 -19.87 -8.17 -7.20
N VAL A 305 -20.62 -9.00 -7.95
CA VAL A 305 -21.72 -8.53 -8.80
C VAL A 305 -22.83 -7.89 -7.98
N ILE A 306 -23.28 -8.56 -6.90
CA ILE A 306 -24.29 -8.00 -5.99
C ILE A 306 -23.79 -6.70 -5.37
N GLY A 307 -22.53 -6.69 -4.91
CA GLY A 307 -21.93 -5.51 -4.32
C GLY A 307 -21.84 -4.33 -5.29
N ILE A 308 -21.43 -4.55 -6.54
CA ILE A 308 -21.42 -3.50 -7.57
C ILE A 308 -22.83 -2.96 -7.80
N CYS A 309 -23.85 -3.82 -7.85
CA CYS A 309 -25.24 -3.37 -8.02
C CYS A 309 -25.68 -2.47 -6.85
N VAL A 310 -25.45 -2.92 -5.60
CA VAL A 310 -25.77 -2.14 -4.40
C VAL A 310 -25.02 -0.81 -4.37
N PHE A 311 -23.73 -0.83 -4.69
CA PHE A 311 -22.89 0.36 -4.75
C PHE A 311 -23.37 1.36 -5.80
N MET A 312 -23.66 0.91 -7.03
CA MET A 312 -24.14 1.77 -8.10
C MET A 312 -25.50 2.38 -7.76
N MET A 313 -26.42 1.59 -7.19
CA MET A 313 -27.71 2.10 -6.73
C MET A 313 -27.55 3.20 -5.68
N TYR A 314 -26.61 3.03 -4.75
CA TYR A 314 -26.29 4.06 -3.76
C TYR A 314 -25.70 5.32 -4.40
N GLN A 315 -24.67 5.17 -5.24
CA GLN A 315 -23.96 6.30 -5.85
C GLN A 315 -24.87 7.13 -6.77
N ILE A 316 -25.77 6.48 -7.52
CA ILE A 316 -26.75 7.17 -8.36
C ILE A 316 -27.66 8.06 -7.51
N GLN A 317 -28.15 7.56 -6.37
CA GLN A 317 -29.00 8.36 -5.48
C GLN A 317 -28.21 9.45 -4.78
N ALA A 318 -27.05 9.15 -4.20
CA ALA A 318 -26.22 10.12 -3.48
C ALA A 318 -25.72 11.29 -4.37
N THR A 319 -25.50 11.02 -5.66
CA THR A 319 -25.09 12.07 -6.61
C THR A 319 -26.28 12.93 -7.05
N GLY A 320 -27.46 12.32 -7.25
CA GLY A 320 -28.65 12.99 -7.76
C GLY A 320 -29.47 13.78 -6.73
N SER A 321 -29.67 13.22 -5.53
CA SER A 321 -30.51 13.79 -4.47
C SER A 321 -30.05 13.32 -3.08
N ALA A 322 -30.75 13.70 -2.01
CA ALA A 322 -30.54 13.08 -0.71
C ALA A 322 -30.85 11.56 -0.81
N PRO A 323 -29.98 10.66 -0.33
CA PRO A 323 -30.22 9.22 -0.41
C PRO A 323 -31.43 8.79 0.43
N ASN A 324 -32.25 7.89 -0.11
CA ASN A 324 -33.40 7.37 0.64
C ASN A 324 -32.96 6.33 1.68
N ARG A 325 -33.70 6.26 2.80
CA ARG A 325 -33.50 5.26 3.88
C ARG A 325 -33.36 3.82 3.38
N GLN A 326 -34.11 3.44 2.35
CA GLN A 326 -34.10 2.09 1.77
C GLN A 326 -32.73 1.69 1.19
N VAL A 327 -31.98 2.64 0.64
CA VAL A 327 -30.67 2.35 0.06
C VAL A 327 -29.63 2.10 1.13
N PHE A 328 -29.70 2.82 2.26
CA PHE A 328 -28.87 2.51 3.43
C PHE A 328 -29.15 1.10 3.95
N ILE A 329 -30.43 0.72 4.07
CA ILE A 329 -30.82 -0.65 4.49
C ILE A 329 -30.20 -1.68 3.54
N MET A 330 -30.36 -1.51 2.23
CA MET A 330 -29.77 -2.43 1.25
C MET A 330 -28.23 -2.50 1.36
N TYR A 331 -27.57 -1.36 1.54
CA TYR A 331 -26.12 -1.28 1.72
C TYR A 331 -25.67 -2.06 2.96
N TYR A 332 -26.24 -1.79 4.14
CA TYR A 332 -25.84 -2.47 5.38
C TYR A 332 -26.27 -3.95 5.40
N SER A 333 -27.42 -4.30 4.82
CA SER A 333 -27.85 -5.71 4.67
C SER A 333 -26.88 -6.53 3.83
N TYR A 334 -26.33 -5.95 2.75
CA TYR A 334 -25.27 -6.62 1.97
C TYR A 334 -24.05 -6.97 2.83
N TYR A 335 -23.59 -6.04 3.67
CA TYR A 335 -22.45 -6.31 4.56
C TYR A 335 -22.77 -7.30 5.67
N ILE A 336 -23.99 -7.30 6.22
CA ILE A 336 -24.41 -8.27 7.24
C ILE A 336 -24.39 -9.70 6.69
N VAL A 337 -24.62 -9.90 5.40
CA VAL A 337 -24.47 -11.22 4.76
C VAL A 337 -23.00 -11.52 4.45
N LEU A 338 -22.27 -10.54 3.90
CA LEU A 338 -20.90 -10.74 3.43
C LEU A 338 -19.89 -10.99 4.57
N LEU A 339 -19.94 -10.18 5.62
CA LEU A 339 -18.93 -10.19 6.70
C LEU A 339 -18.88 -11.53 7.45
N PRO A 340 -20.01 -12.13 7.88
CA PRO A 340 -19.98 -13.45 8.50
C PRO A 340 -19.43 -14.54 7.59
N LEU A 341 -19.77 -14.52 6.29
CA LEU A 341 -19.23 -15.49 5.32
C LEU A 341 -17.71 -15.38 5.20
N MET A 342 -17.19 -14.15 5.16
CA MET A 342 -15.74 -13.89 5.18
C MET A 342 -15.09 -14.37 6.48
N SER A 343 -15.71 -14.08 7.63
CA SER A 343 -15.21 -14.52 8.94
C SER A 343 -15.16 -16.03 9.07
N VAL A 344 -16.21 -16.74 8.65
CA VAL A 344 -16.25 -18.21 8.62
C VAL A 344 -15.14 -18.76 7.72
N GLY A 345 -14.98 -18.20 6.53
CA GLY A 345 -13.88 -18.57 5.63
C GLY A 345 -12.50 -18.38 6.26
N ALA A 346 -12.23 -17.23 6.88
CA ALA A 346 -10.96 -16.93 7.55
C ALA A 346 -10.69 -17.85 8.74
N VAL A 347 -11.70 -18.18 9.55
CA VAL A 347 -11.58 -19.12 10.68
C VAL A 347 -11.31 -20.54 10.17
N ILE A 348 -12.06 -21.02 9.18
CA ILE A 348 -11.82 -22.34 8.56
C ILE A 348 -10.40 -22.40 7.98
N GLY A 349 -9.98 -21.35 7.27
CA GLY A 349 -8.62 -21.23 6.77
C GLY A 349 -7.60 -21.37 7.90
N THR A 350 -7.73 -20.57 8.96
CA THR A 350 -6.83 -20.62 10.13
C THR A 350 -6.79 -22.00 10.79
N ILE A 351 -7.92 -22.70 10.86
CA ILE A 351 -7.98 -24.08 11.37
C ILE A 351 -7.20 -25.03 10.43
N ILE A 352 -7.40 -24.93 9.12
CA ILE A 352 -6.65 -25.75 8.15
C ILE A 352 -5.14 -25.50 8.27
N HIS A 353 -4.74 -24.24 8.43
CA HIS A 353 -3.36 -23.86 8.73
C HIS A 353 -2.87 -24.56 10.00
N ALA A 354 -3.59 -24.48 11.11
CA ALA A 354 -3.21 -25.15 12.35
C ALA A 354 -3.09 -26.68 12.20
N LEU A 355 -3.91 -27.28 11.33
CA LEU A 355 -3.89 -28.71 11.02
C LEU A 355 -2.78 -29.12 10.03
N GLU A 356 -2.11 -28.19 9.36
CA GLU A 356 -0.98 -28.47 8.47
C GLU A 356 0.32 -28.12 9.21
N LYS A 357 1.06 -29.13 9.68
CA LYS A 357 2.42 -28.94 10.23
C LYS A 357 3.34 -28.51 9.08
N ARG A 358 3.57 -27.19 8.94
CA ARG A 358 4.62 -26.62 8.09
C ARG A 358 5.65 -25.93 8.97
N GLU A 359 6.92 -25.99 8.58
CA GLU A 359 7.96 -25.21 9.25
C GLU A 359 7.69 -23.71 9.08
N LEU A 360 7.82 -22.97 10.18
CA LEU A 360 7.73 -21.52 10.16
C LEU A 360 9.00 -20.95 9.55
N ASP A 361 8.82 -19.97 8.67
CA ASP A 361 9.92 -19.40 7.95
C ASP A 361 10.67 -18.40 8.85
N THR A 362 11.74 -18.86 9.49
CA THR A 362 12.49 -18.11 10.52
C THR A 362 13.38 -16.99 9.97
N LEU A 363 13.45 -16.83 8.64
CA LEU A 363 14.31 -15.84 8.00
C LEU A 363 13.73 -14.42 8.19
N LYS A 364 14.45 -13.57 8.93
CA LYS A 364 14.04 -12.19 9.21
C LYS A 364 14.15 -11.31 7.95
N ASN A 365 13.06 -11.20 7.20
CA ASN A 365 12.94 -10.27 6.07
C ASN A 365 12.30 -8.95 6.54
N PRO A 366 12.99 -7.79 6.46
CA PRO A 366 12.44 -6.51 6.92
C PRO A 366 11.20 -6.07 6.15
N THR A 367 11.05 -6.46 4.88
CA THR A 367 9.87 -6.12 4.06
C THR A 367 8.65 -6.90 4.55
N ARG A 368 8.77 -8.21 4.79
CA ARG A 368 7.70 -9.05 5.36
C ARG A 368 7.27 -8.59 6.76
N SER A 369 8.22 -8.23 7.62
CA SER A 369 7.92 -7.68 8.95
C SER A 369 7.21 -6.32 8.87
N LEU A 370 7.52 -5.52 7.86
CA LEU A 370 6.86 -4.24 7.63
C LEU A 370 5.43 -4.45 7.12
N ASP A 371 5.21 -5.39 6.20
CA ASP A 371 3.89 -5.72 5.66
C ASP A 371 2.91 -6.09 6.79
N VAL A 372 3.35 -6.86 7.79
CA VAL A 372 2.53 -7.19 8.98
C VAL A 372 2.19 -5.93 9.80
N ILE A 373 3.18 -5.07 10.06
CA ILE A 373 2.97 -3.83 10.82
C ILE A 373 2.02 -2.89 10.07
N LEU A 374 2.18 -2.78 8.75
CA LEU A 374 1.31 -1.98 7.88
C LEU A 374 -0.12 -2.53 7.87
N LEU A 375 -0.29 -3.84 7.76
CA LEU A 375 -1.60 -4.49 7.81
C LEU A 375 -2.32 -4.22 9.15
N MET A 376 -1.61 -4.39 10.28
CA MET A 376 -2.17 -4.12 11.59
C MET A 376 -2.48 -2.63 11.80
N GLY A 377 -1.56 -1.74 11.40
CA GLY A 377 -1.74 -0.29 11.51
C GLY A 377 -2.91 0.22 10.68
N ALA A 378 -3.08 -0.29 9.46
CA ALA A 378 -4.19 0.07 8.58
C ALA A 378 -5.55 -0.42 9.13
N ALA A 379 -5.58 -1.61 9.76
CA ALA A 379 -6.80 -2.14 10.39
C ALA A 379 -7.30 -1.26 11.55
N LEU A 380 -6.42 -0.53 12.25
CA LEU A 380 -6.80 0.35 13.36
C LEU A 380 -7.77 1.45 12.93
N GLY A 381 -7.62 2.02 11.73
CA GLY A 381 -8.52 3.07 11.25
C GLY A 381 -9.97 2.60 11.15
N GLN A 382 -10.18 1.41 10.58
CA GLN A 382 -11.51 0.82 10.47
C GLN A 382 -12.09 0.39 11.83
N ILE A 383 -11.26 -0.19 12.70
CA ILE A 383 -11.67 -0.60 14.04
C ILE A 383 -12.07 0.61 14.89
N ALA A 384 -11.29 1.69 14.83
CA ALA A 384 -11.59 2.93 15.55
C ALA A 384 -12.96 3.50 15.13
N MET A 385 -13.22 3.62 13.82
CA MET A 385 -14.52 4.09 13.32
C MET A 385 -15.68 3.22 13.81
N CYS A 386 -15.52 1.89 13.82
CA CYS A 386 -16.54 0.97 14.33
C CYS A 386 -16.84 1.22 15.81
N TYR A 387 -15.81 1.44 16.65
CA TYR A 387 -16.03 1.74 18.07
C TYR A 387 -16.76 3.07 18.29
N PHE A 388 -16.40 4.14 17.57
CA PHE A 388 -17.14 5.41 17.62
C PHE A 388 -18.61 5.22 17.20
N SER A 389 -18.86 4.45 16.13
CA SER A 389 -20.22 4.17 15.66
C SER A 389 -21.03 3.37 16.70
N ILE A 390 -20.42 2.36 17.33
CA ILE A 390 -21.05 1.57 18.39
C ILE A 390 -21.45 2.45 19.57
N VAL A 391 -20.55 3.32 20.04
CA VAL A 391 -20.81 4.23 21.16
C VAL A 391 -21.96 5.18 20.83
N ALA A 392 -21.96 5.79 19.64
CA ALA A 392 -23.03 6.70 19.23
C ALA A 392 -24.42 6.01 19.15
N ILE A 393 -24.48 4.79 18.61
CA ILE A 393 -25.74 4.07 18.45
C ILE A 393 -26.29 3.58 19.80
N VAL A 394 -25.43 3.02 20.66
CA VAL A 394 -25.84 2.54 21.98
C VAL A 394 -26.31 3.69 22.88
N ALA A 395 -25.75 4.90 22.70
CA ALA A 395 -26.12 6.09 23.46
C ALA A 395 -27.38 6.81 22.95
N THR A 396 -27.89 6.50 21.75
CA THR A 396 -29.03 7.19 21.14
C THR A 396 -30.30 6.35 21.23
N ASP A 397 -30.55 5.48 20.26
CA ASP A 397 -31.64 4.49 20.31
C ASP A 397 -31.33 3.32 19.36
N PRO A 398 -31.04 2.12 19.89
CA PRO A 398 -30.70 0.96 19.06
C PRO A 398 -31.94 0.27 18.45
N SER A 399 -33.16 0.67 18.80
CA SER A 399 -34.39 -0.04 18.41
C SER A 399 -34.82 0.20 16.95
N ASP A 400 -34.35 1.28 16.32
CA ASP A 400 -34.59 1.54 14.91
C ASP A 400 -33.87 0.50 14.01
N LEU A 401 -34.56 -0.01 13.00
CA LEU A 401 -34.03 -1.05 12.10
C LEU A 401 -32.68 -0.65 11.49
N LEU A 402 -32.53 0.59 11.02
CA LEU A 402 -31.29 1.02 10.38
C LEU A 402 -30.16 1.10 11.42
N ASN A 403 -30.44 1.61 12.60
CA ASN A 403 -29.47 1.69 13.69
C ASN A 403 -29.01 0.29 14.13
N SER A 404 -29.92 -0.68 14.23
CA SER A 404 -29.61 -2.07 14.54
C SER A 404 -28.73 -2.73 13.47
N LEU A 405 -28.99 -2.44 12.19
CA LEU A 405 -28.16 -2.91 11.08
C LEU A 405 -26.74 -2.30 11.13
N ILE A 406 -26.61 -1.00 11.41
CA ILE A 406 -25.31 -0.32 11.53
C ILE A 406 -24.52 -0.88 12.73
N LEU A 407 -25.19 -1.10 13.88
CA LEU A 407 -24.56 -1.70 15.06
C LEU A 407 -24.05 -3.11 14.76
N SER A 408 -24.89 -3.94 14.12
CA SER A 408 -24.52 -5.29 13.70
C SER A 408 -23.35 -5.27 12.72
N TYR A 409 -23.39 -4.38 11.73
CA TYR A 409 -22.30 -4.15 10.78
C TYR A 409 -20.99 -3.80 11.50
N ALA A 410 -20.99 -2.85 12.44
CA ALA A 410 -19.79 -2.42 13.14
C ALA A 410 -19.14 -3.56 13.93
N VAL A 411 -19.94 -4.36 14.65
CA VAL A 411 -19.45 -5.52 15.42
C VAL A 411 -18.91 -6.62 14.48
N LEU A 412 -19.66 -6.97 13.44
CA LEU A 412 -19.24 -7.97 12.46
C LEU A 412 -17.96 -7.55 11.74
N LEU A 413 -17.79 -6.27 11.47
CA LEU A 413 -16.61 -5.75 10.79
C LEU A 413 -15.35 -5.84 11.64
N ILE A 414 -15.45 -5.56 12.95
CA ILE A 414 -14.35 -5.79 13.91
C ILE A 414 -13.97 -7.28 13.90
N PHE A 415 -14.95 -8.17 14.03
CA PHE A 415 -14.71 -9.62 14.03
C PHE A 415 -14.08 -10.11 12.72
N GLN A 416 -14.58 -9.64 11.58
CA GLN A 416 -14.06 -9.95 10.25
C GLN A 416 -12.60 -9.48 10.10
N ASN A 417 -12.28 -8.25 10.52
CA ASN A 417 -10.91 -7.75 10.44
C ASN A 417 -9.94 -8.54 11.33
N ILE A 418 -10.34 -8.90 12.55
CA ILE A 418 -9.50 -9.70 13.46
C ILE A 418 -9.25 -11.09 12.86
N THR A 419 -10.30 -11.80 12.46
CA THR A 419 -10.19 -13.15 11.91
C THR A 419 -9.40 -13.19 10.60
N GLN A 420 -9.60 -12.23 9.69
CA GLN A 420 -8.83 -12.10 8.46
C GLN A 420 -7.35 -11.78 8.72
N ASN A 421 -7.05 -10.89 9.67
CA ASN A 421 -5.66 -10.57 10.01
C ASN A 421 -4.90 -11.79 10.53
N VAL A 422 -5.52 -12.57 11.41
CA VAL A 422 -4.93 -13.83 11.90
C VAL A 422 -4.67 -14.78 10.74
N PHE A 423 -5.65 -14.98 9.86
CA PHE A 423 -5.52 -15.85 8.69
C PHE A 423 -4.38 -15.42 7.74
N ILE A 424 -4.32 -14.14 7.37
CA ILE A 424 -3.30 -13.59 6.46
C ILE A 424 -1.92 -13.68 7.11
N ILE A 425 -1.77 -13.26 8.38
CA ILE A 425 -0.47 -13.25 9.06
C ILE A 425 0.06 -14.68 9.24
N ASP A 426 -0.78 -15.64 9.64
CA ASP A 426 -0.35 -17.04 9.77
C ASP A 426 0.01 -17.63 8.40
N GLY A 427 -0.75 -17.31 7.35
CA GLY A 427 -0.44 -17.75 5.99
C GLY A 427 0.85 -17.17 5.43
N LEU A 428 1.09 -15.88 5.67
CA LEU A 428 2.30 -15.19 5.22
C LEU A 428 3.56 -15.63 5.96
N HIS A 429 3.51 -16.35 7.10
CA HIS A 429 4.70 -16.80 7.86
C HIS A 429 5.16 -18.23 7.54
N ARG A 430 4.41 -18.96 6.71
CA ARG A 430 4.71 -20.36 6.37
C ARG A 430 5.63 -20.46 5.16
N GLN A 431 6.48 -21.48 5.15
CA GLN A 431 7.33 -21.75 3.99
C GLN A 431 6.51 -22.23 2.78
N PRO A 432 6.91 -21.83 1.55
CA PRO A 432 6.30 -22.36 0.33
C PRO A 432 6.57 -23.86 0.22
N PHE A 433 5.56 -24.63 -0.21
CA PHE A 433 5.73 -26.07 -0.38
C PHE A 433 6.59 -26.38 -1.61
N ILE A 434 7.69 -27.10 -1.40
CA ILE A 434 8.52 -27.68 -2.46
C ILE A 434 8.15 -29.17 -2.57
N PRO A 435 7.58 -29.64 -3.69
CA PRO A 435 7.36 -31.07 -3.90
C PRO A 435 8.70 -31.81 -3.99
N PRO A 436 8.82 -33.02 -3.44
CA PRO A 436 10.06 -33.79 -3.42
C PRO A 436 10.64 -34.06 -4.83
N ASP A 437 9.78 -34.21 -5.86
CA ASP A 437 10.23 -34.46 -7.23
C ASP A 437 11.02 -33.30 -7.86
N LYS A 438 10.90 -32.09 -7.32
CA LYS A 438 11.65 -30.92 -7.81
C LYS A 438 13.04 -30.79 -7.21
N GLU A 439 13.36 -31.46 -6.11
CA GLU A 439 14.74 -31.48 -5.59
C GLU A 439 15.71 -32.22 -6.52
N GLY A 440 15.20 -33.15 -7.34
CA GLY A 440 15.94 -33.88 -8.37
C GLY A 440 16.15 -33.08 -9.65
N GLU A 441 15.08 -32.50 -10.21
CA GLU A 441 15.14 -31.71 -11.47
C GLU A 441 15.96 -30.42 -11.33
N THR A 442 15.99 -29.79 -10.14
CA THR A 442 16.78 -28.57 -9.91
C THR A 442 18.30 -28.80 -10.06
N LYS A 443 18.76 -30.06 -10.03
CA LYS A 443 20.18 -30.41 -10.27
C LYS A 443 20.47 -30.69 -11.75
N GLU A 444 19.48 -31.05 -12.57
CA GLU A 444 19.68 -31.35 -14.00
C GLU A 444 19.38 -30.17 -14.92
N GLU A 445 18.47 -29.25 -14.54
CA GLU A 445 18.25 -27.98 -15.28
C GLU A 445 19.48 -27.05 -15.26
N GLN A 446 20.47 -27.30 -14.39
CA GLN A 446 21.71 -26.52 -14.30
C GLN A 446 22.65 -26.70 -15.49
N ASN A 447 22.45 -27.70 -16.36
CA ASN A 447 23.35 -27.98 -17.49
C ASN A 447 22.76 -27.67 -18.89
N HIS A 448 21.54 -27.12 -18.99
CA HIS A 448 20.87 -26.95 -20.29
C HIS A 448 20.31 -25.56 -20.61
N GLU A 449 20.69 -24.51 -19.88
CA GLU A 449 20.37 -23.11 -20.28
C GLU A 449 21.45 -22.49 -21.19
N ALA A 450 21.94 -23.26 -22.16
CA ALA A 450 22.83 -22.75 -23.19
C ALA A 450 22.69 -23.50 -24.53
N TYR A 451 21.47 -23.72 -25.02
CA TYR A 451 21.11 -23.76 -26.45
C TYR A 451 19.65 -24.21 -26.56
N ASP A 452 18.79 -23.37 -27.13
CA ASP A 452 18.19 -23.61 -28.45
C ASP A 452 16.85 -22.87 -28.56
N GLN A 453 16.72 -22.12 -29.64
CA GLN A 453 15.50 -21.41 -30.01
C GLN A 453 15.06 -21.98 -31.36
N ARG A 454 14.13 -22.93 -31.35
CA ARG A 454 13.52 -23.44 -32.58
C ARG A 454 12.00 -23.55 -32.49
N ARG A 455 11.38 -23.07 -33.56
CA ARG A 455 9.93 -22.94 -33.77
C ARG A 455 9.24 -24.30 -33.67
N VAL A 456 8.17 -24.37 -32.89
CA VAL A 456 7.30 -25.56 -32.75
C VAL A 456 6.13 -25.44 -33.72
N SER A 457 5.78 -26.55 -34.38
CA SER A 457 4.72 -26.62 -35.39
C SER A 457 3.33 -26.86 -34.76
N MET A 458 2.26 -26.42 -35.43
CA MET A 458 0.88 -26.43 -34.93
C MET A 458 0.29 -27.84 -34.68
N LEU A 459 0.92 -28.90 -35.20
CA LEU A 459 0.47 -30.29 -35.05
C LEU A 459 0.97 -30.94 -33.73
N GLU A 460 2.08 -30.46 -33.15
CA GLU A 460 2.62 -30.93 -31.86
C GLU A 460 1.87 -30.34 -30.66
N LEU A 461 1.15 -29.23 -30.86
CA LEU A 461 0.36 -28.57 -29.81
C LEU A 461 -0.80 -29.46 -29.31
N GLY A 462 -1.38 -30.29 -30.18
CA GLY A 462 -2.49 -31.18 -29.83
C GLY A 462 -2.07 -32.36 -28.94
N GLU A 463 -0.87 -32.92 -29.16
CA GLU A 463 -0.33 -34.01 -28.33
C GLU A 463 0.28 -33.50 -27.02
N GLU A 464 0.87 -32.30 -27.03
CA GLU A 464 1.28 -31.60 -25.81
C GLU A 464 0.08 -31.28 -24.90
N ILE A 465 -1.06 -30.84 -25.44
CA ILE A 465 -2.28 -30.60 -24.65
C ILE A 465 -2.79 -31.90 -24.00
N ARG A 466 -2.70 -33.05 -24.69
CA ARG A 466 -3.13 -34.35 -24.15
C ARG A 466 -2.16 -34.88 -23.08
N LYS A 467 -0.86 -34.71 -23.25
CA LYS A 467 0.18 -35.04 -22.24
C LYS A 467 0.12 -34.11 -21.02
N VAL A 468 -0.11 -32.81 -21.24
CA VAL A 468 -0.35 -31.82 -20.16
C VAL A 468 -1.65 -32.13 -19.41
N SER A 469 -2.67 -32.65 -20.08
CA SER A 469 -3.93 -33.09 -19.44
C SER A 469 -3.76 -34.37 -18.61
N TRP A 470 -2.82 -35.25 -18.97
CA TRP A 470 -2.49 -36.46 -18.21
C TRP A 470 -1.56 -36.20 -17.02
N SER A 471 -0.53 -35.35 -17.17
CA SER A 471 0.28 -34.88 -16.04
C SER A 471 -0.52 -33.99 -15.08
N TYR A 472 -1.55 -33.31 -15.60
CA TYR A 472 -2.58 -32.61 -14.83
C TYR A 472 -3.33 -33.57 -13.91
N ILE A 473 -3.98 -34.63 -14.40
CA ILE A 473 -4.71 -35.61 -13.56
C ILE A 473 -3.79 -36.25 -12.51
N HIS A 474 -2.54 -36.55 -12.88
CA HIS A 474 -1.59 -37.19 -11.99
C HIS A 474 -1.05 -36.26 -10.88
N SER A 475 -0.87 -34.96 -11.17
CA SER A 475 -0.52 -33.96 -10.16
C SER A 475 -1.75 -33.55 -9.30
N TYR A 476 -2.95 -33.60 -9.89
CA TYR A 476 -4.24 -33.30 -9.26
C TYR A 476 -4.64 -34.32 -8.17
N SER A 477 -4.25 -35.59 -8.32
CA SER A 477 -4.51 -36.64 -7.32
C SER A 477 -3.62 -36.54 -6.06
N HIS A 478 -2.55 -35.75 -6.11
CA HIS A 478 -1.53 -35.70 -5.05
C HIS A 478 -1.60 -34.43 -4.18
N LEU A 479 -2.54 -33.50 -4.45
CA LEU A 479 -2.75 -32.32 -3.64
C LEU A 479 -3.71 -32.64 -2.48
N SER A 480 -3.28 -32.42 -1.24
CA SER A 480 -4.13 -32.68 -0.07
C SER A 480 -5.40 -31.81 -0.12
N TRP A 481 -6.55 -32.38 0.26
CA TRP A 481 -7.84 -31.68 0.31
C TRP A 481 -7.78 -30.32 1.04
N LYS A 482 -6.88 -30.22 2.04
CA LYS A 482 -6.55 -29.01 2.80
C LYS A 482 -6.10 -27.86 1.90
N ARG A 483 -5.20 -28.11 0.95
CA ARG A 483 -4.67 -27.08 0.03
C ARG A 483 -5.72 -26.60 -0.96
N ARG A 484 -6.56 -27.52 -1.44
CA ARG A 484 -7.69 -27.17 -2.28
C ARG A 484 -8.64 -26.24 -1.54
N ALA A 485 -9.00 -26.59 -0.31
CA ALA A 485 -9.84 -25.74 0.54
C ALA A 485 -9.21 -24.36 0.80
N LEU A 486 -7.90 -24.29 1.08
CA LEU A 486 -7.19 -23.02 1.24
C LEU A 486 -7.24 -22.14 -0.01
N ARG A 487 -7.02 -22.72 -1.21
CA ARG A 487 -7.11 -21.96 -2.46
C ARG A 487 -8.51 -21.41 -2.71
N GLU A 488 -9.55 -22.21 -2.46
CA GLU A 488 -10.95 -21.80 -2.58
C GLU A 488 -11.28 -20.65 -1.61
N ILE A 489 -10.87 -20.77 -0.34
CA ILE A 489 -11.07 -19.75 0.70
C ILE A 489 -10.31 -18.47 0.35
N SER A 490 -9.01 -18.56 0.03
CA SER A 490 -8.19 -17.40 -0.30
C SER A 490 -8.73 -16.65 -1.51
N PHE A 491 -9.17 -17.36 -2.56
CA PHE A 491 -9.70 -16.70 -3.76
C PHE A 491 -11.07 -16.03 -3.51
N PHE A 492 -11.95 -16.67 -2.74
CA PHE A 492 -13.19 -16.05 -2.26
C PHE A 492 -12.89 -14.75 -1.51
N LEU A 493 -11.97 -14.80 -0.53
CA LEU A 493 -11.60 -13.63 0.26
C LEU A 493 -10.93 -12.54 -0.58
N VAL A 494 -10.14 -12.88 -1.61
CA VAL A 494 -9.58 -11.90 -2.56
C VAL A 494 -10.71 -11.11 -3.22
N LEU A 495 -11.70 -11.79 -3.80
CA LEU A 495 -12.81 -11.13 -4.50
C LEU A 495 -13.66 -10.27 -3.55
N CYS A 496 -13.93 -10.77 -2.34
CA CYS A 496 -14.64 -10.00 -1.31
C CYS A 496 -13.86 -8.75 -0.87
N ASN A 497 -12.54 -8.84 -0.69
CA ASN A 497 -11.73 -7.67 -0.38
C ASN A 497 -11.64 -6.68 -1.54
N ILE A 498 -11.70 -7.13 -2.80
CA ILE A 498 -11.76 -6.23 -3.97
C ILE A 498 -13.05 -5.40 -3.95
N ILE A 499 -14.22 -6.02 -3.73
CA ILE A 499 -15.46 -5.23 -3.67
C ILE A 499 -15.51 -4.32 -2.44
N MET A 500 -15.02 -4.78 -1.29
CA MET A 500 -14.89 -3.95 -0.09
C MET A 500 -13.81 -2.87 -0.20
N TRP A 501 -12.90 -2.98 -1.18
CA TRP A 501 -11.94 -1.93 -1.50
C TRP A 501 -12.58 -0.86 -2.38
N ILE A 502 -13.35 -1.25 -3.40
CA ILE A 502 -14.00 -0.32 -4.34
C ILE A 502 -15.05 0.55 -3.64
N MET A 503 -15.93 -0.04 -2.83
CA MET A 503 -17.07 0.67 -2.22
C MET A 503 -16.70 1.91 -1.39
N PRO A 504 -15.75 1.85 -0.43
CA PRO A 504 -15.35 3.00 0.38
C PRO A 504 -14.33 3.92 -0.32
N THR A 505 -13.92 3.64 -1.56
CA THR A 505 -12.95 4.50 -2.26
C THR A 505 -13.58 5.80 -2.80
N PHE A 506 -14.87 5.79 -3.09
CA PHE A 506 -15.60 6.95 -3.62
C PHE A 506 -16.26 7.73 -2.51
N GLY A 507 -16.22 9.07 -2.59
CA GLY A 507 -16.83 9.99 -1.61
C GLY A 507 -18.35 9.85 -1.47
N ALA A 508 -18.92 10.68 -0.58
CA ALA A 508 -20.31 10.57 -0.10
C ALA A 508 -20.59 9.23 0.58
N HIS A 509 -19.83 8.90 1.62
CA HIS A 509 -19.90 7.59 2.28
C HIS A 509 -21.19 7.41 3.10
N PRO A 510 -21.82 6.22 3.11
CA PRO A 510 -23.03 5.97 3.89
C PRO A 510 -22.89 6.28 5.38
N VAL A 511 -21.71 6.03 5.93
CA VAL A 511 -21.31 6.28 7.34
C VAL A 511 -21.30 7.79 7.67
N PHE A 512 -21.24 8.65 6.66
CA PHE A 512 -21.32 10.10 6.81
C PHE A 512 -22.72 10.63 6.47
N GLU A 513 -23.32 10.10 5.39
CA GLU A 513 -24.62 10.54 4.87
C GLU A 513 -25.82 10.07 5.71
N ASN A 514 -25.66 9.03 6.54
CA ASN A 514 -26.73 8.57 7.45
C ASN A 514 -27.12 9.64 8.51
N GLY A 515 -26.25 10.61 8.77
CA GLY A 515 -26.45 11.72 9.71
C GLY A 515 -26.38 11.36 11.20
N LEU A 516 -26.38 10.09 11.59
CA LEU A 516 -26.45 9.67 13.00
C LEU A 516 -25.21 10.12 13.77
N GLU A 517 -24.04 9.67 13.35
CA GLU A 517 -22.78 10.01 14.02
C GLU A 517 -22.42 11.48 13.83
N LYS A 518 -22.80 12.09 12.69
CA LYS A 518 -22.68 13.55 12.43
C LYS A 518 -23.49 14.36 13.45
N SER A 519 -24.67 13.90 13.85
CA SER A 519 -25.49 14.56 14.87
C SER A 519 -24.97 14.36 16.30
N PHE A 520 -24.33 13.22 16.56
CA PHE A 520 -23.82 12.87 17.89
C PHE A 520 -22.46 13.53 18.19
N TYR A 521 -21.49 13.43 17.28
CA TYR A 521 -20.13 13.98 17.46
C TYR A 521 -19.94 15.40 16.90
N GLY A 522 -20.88 15.87 16.09
CA GLY A 522 -20.74 17.09 15.30
C GLY A 522 -20.01 16.84 13.98
N TYR A 523 -20.30 17.71 13.00
CA TYR A 523 -19.80 17.56 11.62
C TYR A 523 -18.27 17.49 11.53
N SER A 524 -17.57 18.47 12.11
CA SER A 524 -16.11 18.57 11.96
C SER A 524 -15.38 17.40 12.62
N THR A 525 -15.77 17.03 13.85
CA THR A 525 -15.19 15.87 14.55
C THR A 525 -15.43 14.57 13.79
N TRP A 526 -16.65 14.34 13.31
CA TRP A 526 -16.97 13.14 12.55
C TRP A 526 -16.27 13.11 11.19
N PHE A 527 -16.18 14.26 10.52
CA PHE A 527 -15.42 14.42 9.28
C PHE A 527 -13.96 13.99 9.49
N VAL A 528 -13.29 14.43 10.56
CA VAL A 528 -11.91 14.03 10.87
C VAL A 528 -11.81 12.52 11.12
N ILE A 529 -12.71 11.95 11.93
CA ILE A 529 -12.69 10.51 12.25
C ILE A 529 -12.87 9.66 10.98
N VAL A 530 -13.84 10.02 10.13
CA VAL A 530 -14.15 9.31 8.90
C VAL A 530 -13.01 9.46 7.87
N ASN A 531 -12.49 10.67 7.66
CA ASN A 531 -11.40 10.90 6.72
C ASN A 531 -10.06 10.34 7.22
N PHE A 532 -9.89 10.12 8.52
CA PHE A 532 -8.73 9.39 9.05
C PHE A 532 -8.88 7.88 8.84
N GLY A 533 -10.05 7.33 9.19
CA GLY A 533 -10.27 5.88 9.24
C GLY A 533 -10.57 5.23 7.89
N LEU A 534 -11.30 5.90 7.00
CA LEU A 534 -11.66 5.33 5.68
C LEU A 534 -10.43 5.11 4.79
N PRO A 535 -9.47 6.04 4.69
CA PRO A 535 -8.30 5.78 3.86
C PRO A 535 -7.46 4.61 4.38
N LEU A 536 -7.29 4.53 5.70
CA LEU A 536 -6.64 3.37 6.32
C LEU A 536 -7.39 2.07 6.04
N SER A 537 -8.73 2.11 5.97
CA SER A 537 -9.55 0.96 5.57
C SER A 537 -9.34 0.57 4.10
N VAL A 538 -9.33 1.52 3.18
CA VAL A 538 -9.07 1.27 1.74
C VAL A 538 -7.67 0.69 1.54
N PHE A 539 -6.66 1.30 2.18
CA PHE A 539 -5.29 0.79 2.19
C PHE A 539 -5.20 -0.62 2.79
N TYR A 540 -5.91 -0.90 3.88
CA TYR A 540 -6.01 -2.23 4.49
C TYR A 540 -6.56 -3.27 3.50
N ARG A 541 -7.64 -2.97 2.79
CA ARG A 541 -8.25 -3.90 1.82
C ARG A 541 -7.31 -4.17 0.65
N MET A 542 -6.69 -3.13 0.10
CA MET A 542 -5.69 -3.27 -0.96
C MET A 542 -4.51 -4.14 -0.52
N HIS A 543 -3.97 -3.91 0.68
CA HIS A 543 -2.85 -4.70 1.20
C HIS A 543 -3.26 -6.15 1.50
N SER A 544 -4.47 -6.34 2.04
CA SER A 544 -5.05 -7.67 2.27
C SER A 544 -5.21 -8.48 0.98
N VAL A 545 -5.61 -7.86 -0.14
CA VAL A 545 -5.66 -8.53 -1.45
C VAL A 545 -4.28 -9.07 -1.85
N GLY A 546 -3.22 -8.27 -1.67
CA GLY A 546 -1.85 -8.70 -1.93
C GLY A 546 -1.44 -9.91 -1.06
N GLY A 547 -1.69 -9.82 0.26
CA GLY A 547 -1.39 -10.90 1.18
C GLY A 547 -2.18 -12.19 0.88
N LEU A 548 -3.47 -12.07 0.57
CA LEU A 548 -4.32 -13.22 0.23
C LEU A 548 -3.94 -13.86 -1.11
N LEU A 549 -3.48 -13.07 -2.09
CA LEU A 549 -2.93 -13.60 -3.34
C LEU A 549 -1.63 -14.37 -3.09
N GLU A 550 -0.76 -13.91 -2.20
CA GLU A 550 0.44 -14.64 -1.81
C GLU A 550 0.09 -15.95 -1.09
N VAL A 551 -0.90 -15.93 -0.18
CA VAL A 551 -1.43 -17.15 0.46
C VAL A 551 -2.03 -18.10 -0.59
N TYR A 552 -2.81 -17.61 -1.54
CA TYR A 552 -3.39 -18.42 -2.62
C TYR A 552 -2.31 -19.14 -3.46
N ILE A 553 -1.24 -18.42 -3.76
CA ILE A 553 -0.15 -18.94 -4.60
C ILE A 553 0.73 -19.95 -3.83
N THR A 554 0.84 -19.82 -2.51
CA THR A 554 1.65 -20.69 -1.63
C THR A 554 0.88 -21.88 -1.01
N ALA A 555 -0.45 -21.87 -1.09
CA ALA A 555 -1.33 -22.99 -0.77
C ALA A 555 -1.17 -24.13 -1.78
#